data_AF-X0VBJ6-F1
#
_entry.id   AF-X0VBJ6-F1
#
_cell.length_a   1.000
_cell.length_b   1.000
_cell.length_c   1.000
_cell.angle_alpha   90.00
_cell.angle_beta   90.00
_cell.angle_gamma   90.00
#
_symmetry.space_group_name_H-M   'P 1'
#
loop_
_entity.id
_entity.type
_entity.pdbx_description
1 polymer ?
#
loop_
_entity_poly.entity_id
_entity_poly.type
_entity_poly.pdbx_seq_one_letter_code
_entity_poly.pdbx_strand_id
1 'polypeptide(L)'
;LKKYPTGECVVTEDRAGAKANWVHRPVETIMFTDSAFAASAIIEYSFAEPRFHPQFPTFRADPSIHFRHRKQANVAWCDGHVDRRIRTLSWSSGLYPSDPERFNIGWFGRADDNRLFDLN
;
A
#
# COMPACT_ATOMS: atom_id res chain seq x y z
N LEU A 1 8.13 17.37 4.04
CA LEU A 1 8.86 16.23 4.62
C LEU A 1 10.34 16.58 4.70
N LYS A 2 10.94 16.35 5.87
CA LYS A 2 12.39 16.36 6.08
C LYS A 2 12.80 14.95 6.50
N LYS A 3 13.78 14.40 5.79
CA LYS A 3 14.38 13.10 6.12
C LYS A 3 15.66 13.32 6.91
N TYR A 4 15.76 12.67 8.05
CA TYR A 4 16.95 12.71 8.91
C TYR A 4 17.93 11.59 8.53
N PRO A 5 19.23 11.72 8.89
CA PRO A 5 20.23 10.67 8.66
C PRO A 5 19.88 9.33 9.32
N THR A 6 19.03 9.36 10.35
CA THR A 6 18.47 8.17 11.03
C THR A 6 17.44 7.40 10.18
N GLY A 7 17.02 7.95 9.03
CA GLY A 7 15.94 7.40 8.20
C GLY A 7 14.56 7.94 8.55
N GLU A 8 14.39 8.62 9.68
CA GLU A 8 13.11 9.21 10.05
C GLU A 8 12.68 10.30 9.06
N CYS A 9 11.43 10.21 8.60
CA CYS A 9 10.77 11.25 7.82
C CYS A 9 9.78 12.00 8.70
N VAL A 10 10.00 13.31 8.87
CA VAL A 10 9.11 14.18 9.64
C VAL A 10 8.34 15.11 8.70
N VAL A 11 7.03 15.15 8.86
CA VAL A 11 6.16 16.13 8.18
C VAL A 11 6.48 17.51 8.74
N THR A 12 6.92 18.41 7.87
CA THR A 12 7.31 19.78 8.22
C THR A 12 6.20 20.79 7.97
N GLU A 13 5.35 20.51 6.98
CA GLU A 13 4.16 21.29 6.59
C GLU A 13 3.25 20.38 5.75
N ASP A 14 1.96 20.74 5.67
CA ASP A 14 0.93 19.94 4.97
C ASP A 14 1.17 19.85 3.45
N ARG A 15 1.86 20.84 2.87
CA ARG A 15 2.12 20.89 1.43
C ARG A 15 3.31 20.04 1.00
N ALA A 16 4.06 19.50 1.95
CA ALA A 16 5.35 18.90 1.64
C ALA A 16 5.22 17.39 1.45
N GLY A 17 5.21 16.95 0.19
CA GLY A 17 5.26 15.53 -0.19
C GLY A 17 6.66 14.91 -0.16
N ALA A 18 6.73 13.61 -0.45
CA ALA A 18 8.00 12.90 -0.56
C ALA A 18 8.76 13.38 -1.80
N LYS A 19 10.09 13.48 -1.71
CA LYS A 19 10.89 13.80 -2.89
C LYS A 19 10.99 12.57 -3.78
N ALA A 20 10.92 12.75 -5.09
CA ALA A 20 11.03 11.64 -6.05
C ALA A 20 12.32 10.82 -5.84
N ASN A 21 13.42 11.47 -5.49
CA ASN A 21 14.71 10.81 -5.23
C ASN A 21 14.79 10.06 -3.89
N TRP A 22 13.71 10.00 -3.10
CA TRP A 22 13.63 9.13 -1.93
C TRP A 22 13.15 7.72 -2.28
N VAL A 23 12.53 7.56 -3.46
CA VAL A 23 12.11 6.26 -4.00
C VAL A 23 13.29 5.66 -4.76
N HIS A 24 13.79 4.49 -4.32
CA HIS A 24 14.98 3.88 -4.90
C HIS A 24 14.63 3.04 -6.14
N ARG A 25 13.46 2.40 -6.13
CA ARG A 25 12.98 1.54 -7.24
C ARG A 25 11.65 2.05 -7.80
N PRO A 26 11.62 3.20 -8.50
CA PRO A 26 10.35 3.84 -8.89
C PRO A 26 9.46 2.99 -9.82
N VAL A 27 10.06 2.11 -10.64
CA VAL A 27 9.34 1.16 -11.51
C VAL A 27 8.64 0.05 -10.70
N GLU A 28 9.03 -0.16 -9.43
CA GLU A 28 8.50 -1.22 -8.56
C GLU A 28 7.79 -0.68 -7.31
N THR A 29 7.65 0.65 -7.20
CA THR A 29 6.98 1.31 -6.07
C THR A 29 5.62 1.82 -6.48
N ILE A 30 4.60 1.44 -5.72
CA ILE A 30 3.23 1.93 -5.93
C ILE A 30 3.18 3.41 -5.56
N MET A 31 2.63 4.22 -6.45
CA MET A 31 2.23 5.60 -6.16
C MET A 31 0.75 5.66 -5.80
N PHE A 32 -0.11 5.05 -6.62
CA PHE A 32 -1.56 4.97 -6.39
C PHE A 32 -2.10 3.62 -6.86
N THR A 33 -3.22 3.20 -6.28
CA THR A 33 -3.97 2.03 -6.74
C THR A 33 -5.44 2.19 -6.36
N ASP A 34 -6.31 1.42 -7.00
CA ASP A 34 -7.66 1.20 -6.47
C ASP A 34 -7.58 0.70 -5.03
N SER A 35 -8.24 1.38 -4.10
CA SER A 35 -8.17 1.09 -2.67
C SER A 35 -9.53 1.11 -1.99
N ALA A 36 -9.71 0.18 -1.05
CA ALA A 36 -10.86 0.07 -0.17
C ALA A 36 -10.44 -0.68 1.09
N PHE A 37 -11.19 -0.55 2.18
CA PHE A 37 -10.85 -1.19 3.44
C PHE A 37 -12.05 -1.98 3.99
N ALA A 38 -11.80 -3.20 4.48
CA ALA A 38 -12.83 -4.08 5.02
C ALA A 38 -12.93 -3.90 6.55
N ALA A 39 -13.71 -2.90 6.98
CA ALA A 39 -13.98 -2.64 8.40
C ALA A 39 -15.25 -3.41 8.86
N SER A 40 -16.23 -2.74 9.47
CA SER A 40 -17.57 -3.31 9.67
C SER A 40 -18.36 -3.46 8.36
N ALA A 41 -18.01 -2.64 7.37
CA ALA A 41 -18.43 -2.73 5.98
C ALA A 41 -17.23 -2.35 5.09
N ILE A 42 -17.39 -2.48 3.77
CA ILE A 42 -16.41 -1.93 2.84
C ILE A 42 -16.53 -0.41 2.82
N ILE A 43 -15.40 0.27 2.93
CA ILE A 43 -15.31 1.72 2.78
C ILE A 43 -14.33 2.08 1.66
N GLU A 44 -14.58 3.21 1.00
CA GLU A 44 -13.56 3.87 0.20
C GLU A 44 -12.42 4.31 1.11
N TYR A 45 -11.19 4.06 0.67
CA TYR A 45 -10.01 4.30 1.48
C TYR A 45 -8.91 4.92 0.63
N SER A 46 -8.21 5.92 1.16
CA SER A 46 -7.26 6.73 0.37
C SER A 46 -5.83 6.20 0.35
N PHE A 47 -5.53 5.13 1.12
CA PHE A 47 -4.18 4.62 1.27
C PHE A 47 -4.06 3.19 0.76
N ALA A 48 -2.92 2.91 0.13
CA ALA A 48 -2.44 1.54 -0.10
C ALA A 48 -1.55 1.14 1.07
N GLU A 49 -2.03 0.24 1.93
CA GLU A 49 -1.31 -0.17 3.13
C GLU A 49 -0.20 -1.17 2.77
N PRO A 50 1.02 -0.99 3.31
CA PRO A 50 2.08 -1.99 3.18
C PRO A 50 1.69 -3.27 3.95
N ARG A 51 2.37 -4.38 3.65
CA ARG A 51 2.12 -5.63 4.39
C ARG A 51 2.52 -5.49 5.84
N PHE A 52 3.70 -4.91 6.09
CA PHE A 52 4.23 -4.69 7.44
C PHE A 52 4.33 -3.20 7.70
N HIS A 53 4.00 -2.77 8.92
CA HIS A 53 4.11 -1.36 9.27
C HIS A 53 5.61 -0.96 9.33
N PRO A 54 6.04 0.12 8.64
CA PRO A 54 7.46 0.47 8.54
C PRO A 54 8.09 0.82 9.90
N GLN A 55 7.33 1.42 10.81
CA GLN A 55 7.80 1.73 12.17
C GLN A 55 7.62 0.57 13.16
N PHE A 56 6.75 -0.40 12.84
CA PHE A 56 6.44 -1.54 13.71
C PHE A 56 6.51 -2.83 12.86
N PRO A 57 7.71 -3.31 12.50
CA PRO A 57 7.86 -4.36 11.48
C PRO A 57 7.23 -5.70 11.84
N THR A 58 6.98 -5.95 13.13
CA THR A 58 6.26 -7.14 13.61
C THR A 58 4.74 -7.04 13.43
N PHE A 59 4.22 -5.85 13.14
CA PHE A 59 2.81 -5.60 12.91
C PHE A 59 2.49 -5.71 11.42
N ARG A 60 1.69 -6.73 11.07
CA ARG A 60 1.12 -6.88 9.73
C ARG A 60 -0.20 -6.11 9.64
N ALA A 61 -0.32 -5.22 8.65
CA ALA A 61 -1.55 -4.48 8.41
C ALA A 61 -2.62 -5.36 7.73
N ASP A 62 -3.88 -4.97 7.83
CA ASP A 62 -4.91 -5.47 6.93
C ASP A 62 -4.75 -4.79 5.55
N PRO A 63 -4.99 -5.54 4.46
CA PRO A 63 -4.79 -5.00 3.12
C PRO A 63 -5.82 -3.93 2.77
N SER A 64 -5.42 -3.04 1.86
CA SER A 64 -6.33 -2.02 1.32
C SER A 64 -6.36 -1.91 -0.21
N ILE A 65 -5.59 -2.73 -0.96
CA ILE A 65 -5.64 -2.70 -2.43
C ILE A 65 -6.88 -3.47 -2.90
N HIS A 66 -7.76 -2.79 -3.65
CA HIS A 66 -9.04 -3.33 -4.07
C HIS A 66 -9.03 -3.77 -5.54
N PHE A 67 -9.18 -5.08 -5.76
CA PHE A 67 -9.14 -5.69 -7.09
C PHE A 67 -10.54 -5.69 -7.74
N ARG A 68 -11.17 -4.52 -7.81
CA ARG A 68 -12.59 -4.34 -8.19
C ARG A 68 -12.87 -4.47 -9.69
N HIS A 69 -11.86 -4.32 -10.55
CA HIS A 69 -12.04 -4.32 -12.01
C HIS A 69 -11.80 -5.71 -12.58
N ARG A 70 -12.83 -6.58 -12.53
CA ARG A 70 -12.72 -7.98 -12.98
C ARG A 70 -11.58 -8.72 -12.27
N LYS A 71 -11.49 -8.59 -10.94
CA LYS A 71 -10.43 -9.16 -10.09
C LYS A 71 -9.04 -8.56 -10.35
N GLN A 72 -8.99 -7.34 -10.88
CA GLN A 72 -7.77 -6.57 -11.09
C GLN A 72 -7.88 -5.20 -10.43
N ALA A 73 -6.74 -4.65 -10.04
CA ALA A 73 -6.58 -3.26 -9.61
C ALA A 73 -5.76 -2.51 -10.67
N ASN A 74 -6.10 -1.26 -10.94
CA ASN A 74 -5.21 -0.36 -11.67
C ASN A 74 -4.15 0.15 -10.70
N VAL A 75 -2.88 0.10 -11.12
CA VAL A 75 -1.75 0.52 -10.29
C VAL A 75 -0.95 1.55 -11.07
N ALA A 76 -0.78 2.73 -10.47
CA ALA A 76 0.13 3.75 -10.95
C ALA A 76 1.42 3.70 -10.13
N TRP A 77 2.55 3.73 -10.81
CA TRP A 77 3.88 3.51 -10.24
C TRP A 77 4.64 4.83 -10.11
N CYS A 78 5.68 4.85 -9.27
CA CYS A 78 6.45 6.06 -8.99
C CYS A 78 7.26 6.59 -10.19
N ASP A 79 7.51 5.78 -11.23
CA ASP A 79 8.10 6.20 -12.51
C ASP A 79 7.05 6.75 -13.51
N GLY A 80 5.76 6.69 -13.17
CA GLY A 80 4.66 7.22 -13.95
C GLY A 80 3.96 6.23 -14.89
N HIS A 81 4.40 4.96 -14.98
CA HIS A 81 3.63 3.98 -15.75
C HIS A 81 2.38 3.53 -14.99
N VAL A 82 1.42 2.97 -15.73
CA VAL A 82 0.18 2.41 -15.18
C VAL A 82 -0.05 1.03 -15.78
N ASP A 83 -0.36 0.06 -14.94
CA ASP A 83 -0.73 -1.28 -15.38
C ASP A 83 -1.87 -1.87 -14.54
N ARG A 84 -2.26 -3.10 -14.87
CA ARG A 84 -3.26 -3.86 -14.11
C ARG A 84 -2.59 -5.01 -13.38
N ARG A 85 -2.89 -5.13 -12.09
CA ARG A 85 -2.36 -6.20 -11.23
C ARG A 85 -3.49 -7.08 -10.73
N ILE A 86 -3.18 -8.37 -10.58
CA ILE A 86 -4.08 -9.38 -10.01
C ILE A 86 -3.75 -9.60 -8.54
N ARG A 87 -4.77 -9.90 -7.73
CA ARG A 87 -4.56 -10.27 -6.33
C ARG A 87 -3.81 -11.59 -6.25
N THR A 88 -2.80 -11.64 -5.41
CA THR A 88 -2.04 -12.88 -5.11
C THR A 88 -2.13 -13.28 -3.65
N LEU A 89 -2.43 -12.34 -2.75
CA LEU A 89 -2.58 -12.58 -1.32
C LEU A 89 -3.73 -11.75 -0.74
N SER A 90 -4.40 -12.26 0.28
CA SER A 90 -5.19 -11.48 1.25
C SER A 90 -4.76 -11.87 2.66
N TRP A 91 -5.13 -11.04 3.64
CA TRP A 91 -4.85 -11.25 5.04
C TRP A 91 -5.99 -10.67 5.86
N SER A 92 -6.24 -11.25 7.03
CA SER A 92 -7.08 -10.66 8.07
C SER A 92 -6.32 -10.73 9.38
N SER A 93 -6.10 -9.59 10.03
CA SER A 93 -5.51 -9.52 11.36
C SER A 93 -6.45 -10.01 12.46
N GLY A 94 -7.75 -10.12 12.16
CA GLY A 94 -8.82 -10.36 13.13
C GLY A 94 -9.24 -9.11 13.93
N LEU A 95 -8.58 -7.95 13.72
CA LEU A 95 -8.95 -6.70 14.37
C LEU A 95 -10.29 -6.15 13.85
N TYR A 96 -10.56 -6.32 12.56
CA TYR A 96 -11.80 -5.90 11.93
C TYR A 96 -12.73 -7.11 11.70
N PRO A 97 -14.05 -6.91 11.80
CA PRO A 97 -15.00 -8.03 11.74
C PRO A 97 -15.20 -8.58 10.32
N SER A 98 -14.83 -7.83 9.28
CA SER A 98 -14.95 -8.27 7.89
C SER A 98 -13.67 -8.94 7.39
N ASP A 99 -13.84 -9.99 6.60
CA ASP A 99 -12.74 -10.66 5.90
C ASP A 99 -12.44 -9.95 4.57
N PRO A 100 -11.26 -9.34 4.37
CA PRO A 100 -10.90 -8.64 3.14
C PRO A 100 -10.92 -9.53 1.89
N GLU A 101 -10.71 -10.84 2.03
CA GLU A 101 -10.72 -11.77 0.89
C GLU A 101 -12.09 -11.80 0.19
N ARG A 102 -13.18 -11.70 0.95
CA ARG A 102 -14.55 -11.71 0.41
C ARG A 102 -14.83 -10.53 -0.52
N PHE A 103 -14.08 -9.45 -0.37
CA PHE A 103 -14.23 -8.22 -1.14
C PHE A 103 -13.18 -8.05 -2.23
N ASN A 104 -12.36 -9.08 -2.50
CA ASN A 104 -11.20 -8.98 -3.38
C ASN A 104 -10.25 -7.84 -2.95
N ILE A 105 -10.03 -7.68 -1.65
CA ILE A 105 -9.02 -6.76 -1.11
C ILE A 105 -7.79 -7.58 -0.74
N GLY A 106 -6.59 -7.07 -0.97
CA GLY A 106 -5.36 -7.84 -0.76
C GLY A 106 -4.09 -7.12 -1.19
N TRP A 107 -3.09 -7.90 -1.61
CA TRP A 107 -1.91 -7.42 -2.31
C TRP A 107 -1.65 -8.24 -3.57
N PHE A 108 -0.83 -7.69 -4.46
CA PHE A 108 -0.23 -8.42 -5.58
C PHE A 108 1.25 -8.73 -5.30
N GLY A 109 1.85 -9.56 -6.15
CA GLY A 109 3.23 -10.03 -5.95
C GLY A 109 3.33 -11.24 -5.00
N ARG A 110 4.34 -12.08 -5.25
CA ARG A 110 4.51 -13.37 -4.53
C ARG A 110 5.22 -13.23 -3.20
N ALA A 111 6.08 -12.24 -3.07
CA ALA A 111 6.88 -12.10 -1.87
C ALA A 111 6.10 -11.47 -0.74
N ASP A 112 6.44 -11.89 0.46
CA ASP A 112 5.81 -11.46 1.68
C ASP A 112 6.68 -10.43 2.40
N ASP A 113 6.75 -9.25 1.79
CA ASP A 113 7.56 -8.12 2.23
C ASP A 113 6.92 -6.79 1.78
N ASN A 114 7.61 -5.68 2.06
CA ASN A 114 7.20 -4.33 1.69
C ASN A 114 7.81 -3.83 0.39
N ARG A 115 8.29 -4.69 -0.53
CA ARG A 115 9.04 -4.23 -1.72
C ARG A 115 8.30 -3.22 -2.61
N LEU A 116 6.96 -3.28 -2.59
CA LEU A 116 6.05 -2.39 -3.33
C LEU A 116 5.97 -0.97 -2.72
N PHE A 117 6.52 -0.78 -1.52
CA PHE A 117 6.42 0.40 -0.68
C PHE A 117 7.82 0.87 -0.27
N ASP A 118 8.58 1.36 -1.25
CA ASP A 118 9.98 1.77 -1.12
C ASP A 118 10.08 3.28 -0.88
N LEU A 119 9.56 3.76 0.25
CA LEU A 119 9.81 5.12 0.71
C LEU A 119 10.84 5.07 1.82
N ASN A 120 12.10 5.31 1.45
CA ASN A 120 13.21 5.37 2.40
C ASN A 120 13.22 6.70 3.13
#